data_AF-A0A376CRW0-F1
#
_entry.id   AF-A0A376CRW0-F1
#
_cell.length_a   1.000
_cell.length_b   1.000
_cell.length_c   1.000
_cell.angle_alpha   90.00
_cell.angle_beta   90.00
_cell.angle_gamma   90.00
#
_symmetry.space_group_name_H-M   'P 1'
#
loop_
_entity.id
_entity.type
_entity.pdbx_description
1 polymer ?
#
loop_
_entity_poly.entity_id
_entity_poly.type
_entity_poly.pdbx_seq_one_letter_code
_entity_poly.pdbx_strand_id
1 'polypeptide(L)'
;MAELESEILQLRKALNEARLERDILKKSNVFCTGVAEKYALIEQWRQQFPIEAMCQVFGVSKSGYYNWVQHEPSDRKQSDERLKLEIKVAHIRTRETYGTRRLQTELAENGIIVGRDRLARLRKELRLRCKQKRKFRATTNSNHNLPVAPKSAEPDVRSYSTKSGLGWRT
;
A
#
# COMPACT_ATOMS: atom_id res chain seq x y z
N MET A 1 18.22 -56.49 -30.12
CA MET A 1 19.03 -55.48 -29.39
C MET A 1 18.36 -54.10 -29.46
N ALA A 2 18.10 -53.56 -30.65
CA ALA A 2 17.47 -52.24 -30.80
C ALA A 2 16.08 -52.08 -30.12
N GLU A 3 15.22 -53.11 -30.16
CA GLU A 3 13.91 -53.08 -29.49
C GLU A 3 14.04 -52.97 -27.96
N LEU A 4 14.90 -53.80 -27.34
CA LEU A 4 15.18 -53.76 -25.91
C LEU A 4 15.76 -52.41 -25.47
N GLU A 5 16.66 -51.82 -26.27
CA GLU A 5 17.23 -50.49 -26.00
C GLU A 5 16.15 -49.41 -26.06
N SER A 6 15.24 -49.48 -27.04
CA SER A 6 14.11 -48.55 -27.16
C SER A 6 13.15 -48.66 -25.98
N GLU A 7 12.91 -49.87 -25.49
CA GLU A 7 12.01 -50.14 -24.37
C GLU A 7 12.61 -49.65 -23.04
N ILE A 8 13.91 -49.87 -22.81
CA ILE A 8 14.62 -49.33 -21.65
C ILE A 8 14.56 -47.78 -21.66
N LEU A 9 14.69 -47.17 -22.82
CA LEU A 9 14.61 -45.72 -22.96
C LEU A 9 13.20 -45.19 -22.64
N GLN A 10 12.16 -45.84 -23.17
CA GLN A 10 10.76 -45.49 -22.86
C GLN A 10 10.45 -45.64 -21.37
N LEU A 11 10.86 -46.75 -20.76
CA LEU A 11 10.63 -47.01 -19.33
C LEU A 11 11.36 -46.01 -18.44
N ARG A 12 12.62 -45.68 -18.76
CA ARG A 12 13.37 -44.64 -18.04
C ARG A 12 12.70 -43.28 -18.16
N LYS A 13 12.17 -42.93 -19.34
CA LYS A 13 11.43 -41.69 -19.56
C LYS A 13 10.16 -41.64 -18.71
N ALA A 14 9.33 -42.67 -18.77
CA ALA A 14 8.10 -42.77 -17.99
C ALA A 14 8.37 -42.68 -16.48
N LEU A 15 9.44 -43.33 -16.01
CA LEU A 15 9.83 -43.28 -14.60
C LEU A 15 10.30 -41.89 -14.16
N ASN A 16 11.00 -41.16 -15.03
CA ASN A 16 11.38 -39.77 -14.76
C ASN A 16 10.16 -38.83 -14.74
N GLU A 17 9.22 -38.98 -15.68
CA GLU A 17 7.97 -38.22 -15.72
C GLU A 17 7.16 -38.42 -14.43
N ALA A 18 6.92 -39.67 -14.03
CA ALA A 18 6.19 -40.00 -12.80
C ALA A 18 6.88 -39.48 -11.52
N ARG A 19 8.22 -39.49 -11.48
CA ARG A 19 8.99 -38.91 -10.37
C ARG A 19 8.80 -37.40 -10.30
N LEU A 20 8.89 -36.70 -11.43
CA LEU A 20 8.69 -35.25 -11.49
C LEU A 20 7.29 -34.86 -11.03
N GLU A 21 6.24 -35.53 -11.51
CA GLU A 21 4.85 -35.25 -11.13
C GLU A 21 4.62 -35.38 -9.63
N ARG A 22 5.12 -36.47 -9.04
CA ARG A 22 5.04 -36.71 -7.60
C ARG A 22 5.76 -35.62 -6.82
N ASP A 23 6.95 -35.21 -7.26
CA ASP A 23 7.75 -34.21 -6.57
C ASP A 23 7.13 -32.81 -6.66
N ILE A 24 6.51 -32.47 -7.81
CA ILE A 24 5.71 -31.25 -7.97
C ILE A 24 4.51 -31.26 -7.01
N LEU A 25 3.75 -32.36 -6.95
CA LEU A 25 2.55 -32.47 -6.11
C LEU A 25 2.90 -32.45 -4.61
N LYS A 26 3.99 -33.12 -4.21
CA LYS A 26 4.50 -33.08 -2.84
C LYS A 26 4.90 -31.66 -2.45
N LYS A 27 5.55 -30.95 -3.35
CA LYS A 27 5.98 -29.58 -3.11
C LYS A 27 4.78 -28.63 -3.08
N SER A 28 3.73 -28.91 -3.85
CA SER A 28 2.62 -27.99 -3.95
C SER A 28 1.87 -27.83 -2.66
N ASN A 29 1.67 -28.88 -1.85
CA ASN A 29 1.08 -28.91 -0.48
C ASN A 29 -0.12 -27.97 -0.19
N VAL A 30 -0.63 -27.29 -1.20
CA VAL A 30 -1.50 -26.12 -1.15
C VAL A 30 -2.56 -26.37 -2.20
N PHE A 31 -3.81 -26.34 -1.76
CA PHE A 31 -4.95 -26.25 -2.65
C PHE A 31 -4.89 -24.91 -3.38
N CYS A 32 -4.40 -24.92 -4.62
CA CYS A 32 -4.38 -23.75 -5.48
C CYS A 32 -5.74 -23.69 -6.18
N THR A 33 -6.59 -22.76 -5.76
CA THR A 33 -7.97 -22.70 -6.28
C THR A 33 -8.07 -21.84 -7.53
N GLY A 34 -7.18 -20.84 -7.67
CA GLY A 34 -7.17 -19.93 -8.81
C GLY A 34 -6.17 -20.31 -9.92
N VAL A 35 -6.55 -20.11 -11.19
CA VAL A 35 -5.65 -20.25 -12.35
C VAL A 35 -4.43 -19.31 -12.23
N ALA A 36 -4.63 -18.09 -11.73
CA ALA A 36 -3.55 -17.14 -11.49
C ALA A 36 -2.58 -17.61 -10.38
N GLU A 37 -3.09 -18.27 -9.33
CA GLU A 37 -2.25 -18.84 -8.26
C GLU A 37 -1.40 -19.99 -8.80
N LYS A 38 -1.99 -20.84 -9.65
CA LYS A 38 -1.27 -21.92 -10.35
C LYS A 38 -0.14 -21.36 -11.21
N TYR A 39 -0.41 -20.32 -12.02
CA TYR A 39 0.64 -19.67 -12.81
C TYR A 39 1.72 -19.00 -11.94
N ALA A 40 1.35 -18.40 -10.80
CA ALA A 40 2.31 -17.83 -9.87
C ALA A 40 3.25 -18.89 -9.25
N LEU A 41 2.74 -20.08 -8.92
CA LEU A 41 3.58 -21.19 -8.44
C LEU A 41 4.49 -21.75 -9.53
N ILE A 42 3.97 -21.88 -10.77
CA ILE A 42 4.78 -22.25 -11.94
C ILE A 42 5.94 -21.28 -12.11
N GLU A 43 5.69 -19.97 -12.00
CA GLU A 43 6.74 -18.95 -12.07
C GLU A 43 7.75 -19.08 -10.93
N GLN A 44 7.29 -19.32 -9.70
CA GLN A 44 8.15 -19.49 -8.54
C GLN A 44 9.07 -20.72 -8.66
N TRP A 45 8.62 -21.80 -9.30
CA TRP A 45 9.38 -23.05 -9.44
C TRP A 45 9.95 -23.28 -10.84
N ARG A 46 9.91 -22.27 -11.73
CA ARG A 46 10.40 -22.37 -13.11
C ARG A 46 11.84 -22.86 -13.26
N GLN A 47 12.67 -22.67 -12.24
CA GLN A 47 14.07 -23.12 -12.21
C GLN A 47 14.24 -24.55 -11.69
N GLN A 48 13.23 -25.10 -11.02
CA GLN A 48 13.32 -26.41 -10.35
C GLN A 48 12.62 -27.51 -11.13
N PHE A 49 11.59 -27.18 -11.89
CA PHE A 49 10.85 -28.15 -12.70
C PHE A 49 10.59 -27.61 -14.12
N PRO A 50 10.44 -28.48 -15.12
CA PRO A 50 9.99 -28.08 -16.45
C PRO A 50 8.58 -27.47 -16.39
N ILE A 51 8.36 -26.38 -17.14
CA ILE A 51 7.05 -25.69 -17.22
C ILE A 51 5.97 -26.65 -17.74
N GLU A 52 6.30 -27.49 -18.71
CA GLU A 52 5.36 -28.47 -19.29
C GLU A 52 4.84 -29.44 -18.24
N ALA A 53 5.73 -30.02 -17.43
CA ALA A 53 5.37 -30.93 -16.37
C ALA A 53 4.48 -30.24 -15.32
N MET A 54 4.81 -29.01 -14.92
CA MET A 54 3.98 -28.27 -13.98
C MET A 54 2.61 -27.90 -14.55
N CYS A 55 2.53 -27.47 -15.81
CA CYS A 55 1.26 -27.18 -16.47
C CYS A 55 0.34 -28.41 -16.53
N GLN A 56 0.90 -29.59 -16.81
CA GLN A 56 0.16 -30.86 -16.79
C GLN A 56 -0.35 -31.19 -15.38
N VAL A 57 0.53 -31.15 -14.38
CA VAL A 57 0.16 -31.44 -12.98
C VAL A 57 -0.91 -30.48 -12.45
N PHE A 58 -0.85 -29.19 -12.80
CA PHE A 58 -1.82 -28.20 -12.37
C PHE A 58 -3.08 -28.12 -13.26
N GLY A 59 -3.12 -28.82 -14.38
CA GLY A 59 -4.22 -28.79 -15.35
C GLY A 59 -4.44 -27.42 -15.98
N VAL A 60 -3.37 -26.71 -16.33
CA VAL A 60 -3.41 -25.37 -16.97
C VAL A 60 -2.68 -25.37 -18.30
N SER A 61 -3.06 -24.46 -19.22
CA SER A 61 -2.44 -24.41 -20.54
C SER A 61 -1.08 -23.71 -20.51
N LYS A 62 -0.12 -24.25 -21.28
CA LYS A 62 1.20 -23.64 -21.48
C LYS A 62 1.10 -22.24 -22.12
N SER A 63 0.22 -22.10 -23.12
CA SER A 63 -0.05 -20.81 -23.76
C SER A 63 -0.67 -19.80 -22.78
N GLY A 64 -1.56 -20.26 -21.89
CA GLY A 64 -2.14 -19.42 -20.84
C GLY A 64 -1.10 -18.93 -19.83
N TYR A 65 -0.14 -19.79 -19.46
CA TYR A 65 1.00 -19.39 -18.62
C TYR A 65 1.83 -18.30 -19.30
N TYR A 66 2.26 -18.49 -20.54
CA TYR A 66 3.05 -17.46 -21.22
C TYR A 66 2.27 -16.16 -21.45
N ASN A 67 0.97 -16.24 -21.76
CA ASN A 67 0.13 -15.05 -21.81
C ASN A 67 0.05 -14.34 -20.45
N TRP A 68 -0.02 -15.10 -19.35
CA TRP A 68 -0.02 -14.54 -18.00
C TRP A 68 1.33 -13.91 -17.62
N VAL A 69 2.45 -14.51 -18.02
CA VAL A 69 3.80 -13.95 -17.82
C VAL A 69 3.99 -12.68 -18.65
N GLN A 70 3.53 -12.70 -19.91
CA GLN A 70 3.62 -11.59 -20.85
C GLN A 70 2.47 -10.58 -20.69
N HIS A 71 1.57 -10.77 -19.72
CA HIS A 71 0.45 -9.86 -19.55
C HIS A 71 0.95 -8.50 -19.07
N GLU A 72 1.09 -7.59 -20.03
CA GLU A 72 1.25 -6.17 -19.80
C GLU A 72 0.11 -5.71 -18.87
N PRO A 73 0.40 -4.94 -17.80
CA PRO A 73 -0.66 -4.32 -17.02
C PRO A 73 -1.57 -3.54 -17.97
N SER A 74 -2.89 -3.75 -17.89
CA SER A 74 -3.87 -2.98 -18.67
C SER A 74 -3.61 -1.48 -18.54
N ASP A 75 -3.89 -0.69 -19.58
CA ASP A 75 -3.79 0.78 -19.57
C ASP A 75 -4.37 1.42 -18.30
N ARG A 76 -5.48 0.86 -17.81
CA ARG A 76 -6.10 1.29 -16.56
C ARG A 76 -5.19 1.04 -15.36
N LYS A 77 -4.58 -0.14 -15.26
CA LYS A 77 -3.64 -0.50 -14.20
C LYS A 77 -2.36 0.34 -14.27
N GLN A 78 -1.83 0.58 -15.48
CA GLN A 78 -0.69 1.49 -15.67
C GLN A 78 -1.02 2.93 -15.26
N SER A 79 -2.19 3.44 -15.63
CA SER A 79 -2.63 4.78 -15.23
C SER A 79 -2.87 4.87 -13.71
N ASP A 80 -3.40 3.81 -13.09
CA ASP A 80 -3.55 3.71 -11.64
C ASP A 80 -2.18 3.67 -10.93
N GLU A 81 -1.18 2.99 -11.48
CA GLU A 81 0.18 2.96 -10.92
C GLU A 81 0.89 4.32 -11.02
N ARG A 82 0.80 4.99 -12.17
CA ARG A 82 1.26 6.38 -12.32
C ARG A 82 0.59 7.29 -11.30
N LEU A 83 -0.73 7.19 -11.18
CA LEU A 83 -1.49 7.98 -10.21
C LEU A 83 -1.14 7.63 -8.75
N LYS A 84 -0.85 6.37 -8.43
CA LYS A 84 -0.38 5.96 -7.09
C LYS A 84 0.93 6.66 -6.71
N LEU A 85 1.85 6.84 -7.66
CA LEU A 85 3.09 7.57 -7.41
C LEU A 85 2.81 9.03 -7.08
N GLU A 86 2.01 9.71 -7.90
CA GLU A 86 1.61 11.10 -7.69
C GLU A 86 0.90 11.31 -6.34
N ILE A 87 0.02 10.38 -5.97
CA ILE A 87 -0.65 10.38 -4.67
C ILE A 87 0.36 10.30 -3.52
N LYS A 88 1.40 9.45 -3.63
CA LYS A 88 2.44 9.34 -2.59
C LYS A 88 3.24 10.64 -2.49
N VAL A 89 3.65 11.20 -3.62
CA VAL A 89 4.41 12.46 -3.67
C VAL A 89 3.61 13.59 -3.04
N ALA A 90 2.35 13.77 -3.45
CA ALA A 90 1.45 14.78 -2.87
C ALA A 90 1.18 14.54 -1.37
N HIS A 91 1.08 13.28 -0.94
CA HIS A 91 0.90 12.95 0.48
C HIS A 91 2.11 13.32 1.33
N ILE A 92 3.33 13.07 0.82
CA ILE A 92 4.58 13.46 1.50
C ILE A 92 4.72 14.99 1.50
N ARG A 93 4.46 15.66 0.38
CA ARG A 93 4.48 17.13 0.24
C ARG A 93 3.59 17.82 1.27
N THR A 94 2.41 17.25 1.51
CA THR A 94 1.41 17.77 2.46
C THR A 94 1.64 17.30 3.90
N ARG A 95 2.83 16.76 4.21
CA ARG A 95 3.23 16.25 5.54
C ARG A 95 2.26 15.20 6.10
N GLU A 96 1.64 14.44 5.20
CA GLU A 96 0.67 13.38 5.52
C GLU A 96 -0.60 13.89 6.23
N THR A 97 -0.90 15.19 6.17
CA THR A 97 -2.07 15.76 6.86
C THR A 97 -3.34 15.69 6.03
N TYR A 98 -3.22 15.70 4.70
CA TYR A 98 -4.37 15.85 3.80
C TYR A 98 -5.11 14.53 3.61
N GLY A 99 -6.44 14.60 3.77
CA GLY A 99 -7.40 13.54 3.43
C GLY A 99 -7.76 13.55 1.95
N THR A 100 -8.59 12.62 1.51
CA THR A 100 -8.98 12.45 0.09
C THR A 100 -9.48 13.74 -0.55
N ARG A 101 -10.35 14.50 0.12
CA ARG A 101 -10.92 15.74 -0.42
C ARG A 101 -9.86 16.82 -0.68
N ARG A 102 -9.00 17.08 0.32
CA ARG A 102 -7.93 18.10 0.18
C ARG A 102 -6.84 17.67 -0.79
N LEU A 103 -6.53 16.37 -0.80
CA LEU A 103 -5.57 15.80 -1.72
C LEU A 103 -6.06 15.84 -3.18
N GLN A 104 -7.37 15.73 -3.42
CA GLN A 104 -7.96 15.88 -4.75
C GLN A 104 -7.73 17.29 -5.29
N THR A 105 -7.96 18.32 -4.47
CA THR A 105 -7.71 19.72 -4.83
C THR A 105 -6.23 19.95 -5.14
N GLU A 106 -5.35 19.47 -4.27
CA GLU A 106 -3.90 19.54 -4.46
C GLU A 106 -3.44 18.88 -5.77
N LEU A 107 -4.00 17.71 -6.11
CA LEU A 107 -3.71 17.02 -7.37
C LEU A 107 -4.24 17.80 -8.57
N ALA A 108 -5.43 18.40 -8.46
CA ALA A 108 -6.00 19.23 -9.51
C ALA A 108 -5.17 20.50 -9.77
N GLU A 109 -4.59 21.10 -8.72
CA GLU A 109 -3.65 22.23 -8.84
C GLU A 109 -2.36 21.84 -9.57
N ASN A 110 -1.93 20.57 -9.47
CA ASN A 110 -0.82 20.02 -10.26
C ASN A 110 -1.25 19.51 -11.65
N GLY A 111 -2.48 19.80 -12.09
CA GLY A 111 -2.99 19.39 -13.41
C GLY A 111 -3.52 17.95 -13.50
N ILE A 112 -3.66 17.23 -12.38
CA ILE A 112 -4.09 15.84 -12.33
C ILE A 112 -5.56 15.75 -11.88
N ILE A 113 -6.48 15.57 -12.83
CA ILE A 113 -7.92 15.48 -12.54
C ILE A 113 -8.30 14.03 -12.25
N VAL A 114 -8.74 13.76 -11.01
CA VAL A 114 -9.09 12.42 -10.55
C VAL A 114 -10.40 12.44 -9.77
N GLY A 115 -11.26 11.46 -10.03
CA GLY A 115 -12.49 11.26 -9.27
C GLY A 115 -12.22 10.84 -7.82
N ARG A 116 -13.02 11.36 -6.89
CA ARG A 116 -12.87 11.14 -5.44
C ARG A 116 -12.81 9.67 -5.05
N ASP A 117 -13.65 8.82 -5.64
CA ASP A 117 -13.74 7.41 -5.27
C ASP A 117 -12.53 6.61 -5.80
N ARG A 118 -12.04 6.96 -7.00
CA ARG A 118 -10.78 6.41 -7.54
C ARG A 118 -9.61 6.76 -6.62
N LEU A 119 -9.51 8.02 -6.21
CA LEU A 119 -8.48 8.49 -5.28
C LEU A 119 -8.58 7.78 -3.92
N ALA A 120 -9.78 7.64 -3.36
CA ALA A 120 -10.01 6.95 -2.09
C ALA A 120 -9.60 5.48 -2.14
N ARG A 121 -9.97 4.76 -3.21
CA ARG A 121 -9.59 3.37 -3.45
C ARG A 121 -8.07 3.21 -3.51
N LEU A 122 -7.39 3.99 -4.37
CA LEU A 122 -5.94 3.91 -4.53
C LEU A 122 -5.19 4.26 -3.25
N ARG A 123 -5.67 5.26 -2.50
CA ARG A 123 -5.11 5.62 -1.20
C ARG A 123 -5.24 4.49 -0.18
N LYS A 124 -6.37 3.77 -0.18
CA LYS A 124 -6.60 2.60 0.69
C LYS A 124 -5.67 1.45 0.31
N GLU A 125 -5.50 1.17 -0.99
CA GLU A 125 -4.55 0.17 -1.49
C GLU A 125 -3.11 0.48 -1.05
N LEU A 126 -2.72 1.76 -1.06
CA LEU A 126 -1.41 2.22 -0.60
C LEU A 126 -1.28 2.30 0.94
N ARG A 127 -2.35 1.99 1.69
CA ARG A 127 -2.41 2.07 3.16
C ARG A 127 -2.04 3.47 3.73
N LEU A 128 -2.26 4.54 2.96
CA LEU A 128 -1.91 5.90 3.38
C LEU A 128 -2.98 6.48 4.31
N ARG A 129 -2.57 6.90 5.51
CA ARG A 129 -3.46 7.46 6.55
C ARG A 129 -3.06 8.90 6.84
N CYS A 130 -4.04 9.74 7.18
CA CYS A 130 -3.70 11.09 7.63
C CYS A 130 -3.06 11.02 9.03
N LYS A 131 -2.03 11.83 9.27
CA LYS A 131 -1.53 12.09 10.62
C LYS A 131 -2.65 12.77 11.43
N GLN A 132 -3.08 12.09 12.49
CA GLN A 132 -4.02 12.66 13.45
C GLN A 132 -3.23 13.42 14.52
N LYS A 133 -3.62 14.66 14.79
CA LYS A 133 -3.10 15.39 15.94
C LYS A 133 -3.54 14.65 17.20
N ARG A 134 -2.60 14.32 18.09
CA ARG A 134 -2.93 13.74 19.39
C ARG A 134 -3.83 14.72 20.14
N LYS A 135 -4.90 14.21 20.76
CA LYS A 135 -5.73 15.01 21.67
C LYS A 135 -4.81 15.55 22.77
N PHE A 136 -4.82 16.87 22.95
CA PHE A 136 -4.09 17.49 24.05
C PHE A 136 -4.66 16.96 25.37
N ARG A 137 -3.78 16.46 26.25
CA ARG A 137 -4.14 16.02 27.60
C ARG A 137 -3.58 17.05 28.56
N ALA A 138 -4.46 17.84 29.17
CA ALA A 138 -4.06 18.70 30.28
C ALA A 138 -3.58 17.81 31.43
N THR A 139 -2.31 17.96 31.80
CA THR A 139 -1.71 17.28 32.96
C THR A 139 -2.16 17.92 34.26
N THR A 140 -2.42 19.24 34.22
CA THR A 140 -2.84 20.04 35.35
C THR A 140 -4.35 20.23 35.31
N ASN A 141 -5.05 19.70 36.31
CA ASN A 141 -6.42 20.09 36.57
C ASN A 141 -6.42 21.39 37.36
N SER A 142 -6.52 22.54 36.69
CA SER A 142 -6.62 23.85 37.36
C SER A 142 -7.92 24.04 38.13
N ASN A 143 -8.90 23.14 37.96
CA ASN A 143 -10.13 23.09 38.72
C ASN A 143 -10.02 22.00 39.82
N HIS A 144 -9.10 22.21 40.76
CA HIS A 144 -8.93 21.38 41.93
C HIS A 144 -9.07 22.21 43.20
N ASN A 145 -9.48 21.59 44.30
CA ASN A 145 -9.61 22.26 45.59
C ASN A 145 -8.30 22.22 46.43
N LEU A 146 -7.17 21.86 45.81
CA LEU A 146 -5.86 21.91 46.47
C LEU A 146 -5.35 23.37 46.53
N PRO A 147 -4.55 23.74 47.55
CA PRO A 147 -4.03 25.09 47.70
C PRO A 147 -3.19 25.47 46.47
N VAL A 148 -3.66 26.46 45.71
CA VAL A 148 -2.92 27.01 44.59
C VAL A 148 -1.92 28.02 45.15
N ALA A 149 -0.64 27.89 44.79
CA ALA A 149 0.38 28.85 45.20
C ALA A 149 -0.04 30.28 44.80
N PRO A 150 0.12 31.29 45.67
CA PRO A 150 -0.23 32.66 45.36
C PRO A 150 0.59 33.11 44.15
N LYS A 151 -0.08 33.70 43.16
CA LYS A 151 0.58 34.19 41.93
C LYS A 151 1.53 35.32 42.32
N SER A 152 2.84 35.05 42.31
CA SER A 152 3.89 36.04 42.58
C SER A 152 4.07 36.96 41.37
N ALA A 153 3.14 37.87 41.14
CA ALA A 153 3.31 38.99 40.23
C ALA A 153 2.36 40.11 40.69
N GLU A 154 2.90 41.07 41.45
CA GLU A 154 2.24 42.34 41.68
C GLU A 154 2.11 43.07 40.34
N PRO A 155 0.91 43.50 39.91
CA PRO A 155 0.82 44.42 38.79
C PRO A 155 1.46 45.75 39.20
N ASP A 156 2.46 46.21 38.44
CA ASP A 156 3.06 47.53 38.57
C ASP A 156 1.97 48.60 38.40
N VAL A 157 1.43 49.06 39.52
CA VAL A 157 0.45 50.16 39.58
C VAL A 157 1.19 51.47 39.47
N ARG A 158 1.72 51.76 38.28
CA ARG A 158 2.17 53.11 37.93
C ARG A 158 0.94 54.01 37.85
N SER A 159 0.70 54.75 38.94
CA SER A 159 -0.42 55.67 39.11
C SER A 159 -0.39 56.78 38.06
N TYR A 160 -1.35 56.76 37.13
CA TYR A 160 -1.63 57.93 36.31
C TYR A 160 -2.35 58.97 37.18
N SER A 161 -1.60 59.96 37.65
CA SER A 161 -2.14 61.18 38.24
C SER A 161 -2.98 61.92 37.18
N THR A 162 -4.29 61.91 37.37
CA THR A 162 -5.21 62.82 36.69
C THR A 162 -5.00 64.23 37.25
N LYS A 163 -4.16 65.03 36.59
CA LYS A 163 -4.26 66.50 36.71
C LYS A 163 -5.47 66.95 35.89
N SER A 164 -6.47 67.40 36.64
CA SER A 164 -7.54 68.25 36.16
C SER A 164 -6.99 69.55 35.55
N GLY A 165 -7.67 70.02 34.50
CA GLY A 165 -7.73 71.44 34.13
C GLY A 165 -7.12 71.81 32.78
N LEU A 166 -7.92 72.56 31.99
CA LEU A 166 -7.64 73.20 30.69
C LEU A 166 -7.94 72.28 29.50
N GLY A 167 -9.04 72.39 28.76
CA GLY A 167 -9.76 73.60 28.35
C GLY A 167 -9.26 74.03 26.97
N TRP A 168 -9.62 73.30 25.91
CA TRP A 168 -9.31 73.69 24.53
C TRP A 168 -10.50 74.44 23.93
N ARG A 169 -10.33 75.76 23.80
CA ARG A 169 -11.19 76.65 23.02
C ARG A 169 -10.27 77.29 21.96
N THR A 170 -10.67 77.11 20.69
CA THR A 170 -10.15 77.67 19.42
C THR A 170 -8.70 77.41 19.04
#